data_AF-A0A254PR65-F1
#
_entry.id   AF-A0A254PR65-F1
#
_cell.length_a   1.000
_cell.length_b   1.000
_cell.length_c   1.000
_cell.angle_alpha   90.00
_cell.angle_beta   90.00
_cell.angle_gamma   90.00
#
_symmetry.space_group_name_H-M   'P 1'
#
loop_
_entity.id
_entity.type
_entity.pdbx_description
1 polymer ?
#
loop_
_entity_poly.entity_id
_entity_poly.type
_entity_poly.pdbx_seq_one_letter_code
_entity_poly.pdbx_strand_id
1 'polypeptide(L)'
;GSMSGLVAGGTTPTASYSSTATSASNVGDYSINANLTADTNYSVSVVAGQLTVTKATLTATANDASKVFGTTNPALSVSLVGFVNGDTASTTAGLTASTANSTATTSTPVGTSAITVAAGTANNYNMTTVDGVLTITSAPVIVPVVIPEVQAEVPVNPFNNTVQRTTIRETMVITCLKGDTSGDLLPCSGSPSAPLTMPNIVVTKLEL
;
A
#
# COMPACT_ATOMS: atom_id res chain seq x y z
N GLY A 1 47.81 -1.38 -12.37
CA GLY A 1 48.35 -0.04 -12.67
C GLY A 1 49.27 -0.11 -13.88
N SER A 2 49.83 1.01 -14.31
CA SER A 2 50.87 1.07 -15.34
C SER A 2 52.23 1.35 -14.70
N MET A 3 53.30 0.81 -15.27
CA MET A 3 54.68 1.11 -14.89
C MET A 3 55.38 1.77 -16.09
N SER A 4 56.19 2.80 -15.82
CA SER A 4 56.93 3.55 -16.84
C SER A 4 58.37 3.78 -16.40
N GLY A 5 59.30 3.93 -17.35
CA GLY A 5 60.73 4.18 -17.08
C GLY A 5 61.62 2.93 -16.95
N LEU A 6 61.14 1.75 -17.35
CA LEU A 6 61.95 0.52 -17.37
C LEU A 6 62.92 0.52 -18.57
N VAL A 7 64.18 0.12 -18.32
CA VAL A 7 65.20 -0.06 -19.36
C VAL A 7 65.28 -1.55 -19.76
N ALA A 8 65.45 -1.82 -21.06
CA ALA A 8 65.55 -3.18 -21.59
C ALA A 8 66.77 -3.93 -21.01
N GLY A 9 66.54 -5.14 -20.50
CA GLY A 9 67.58 -6.02 -19.94
C GLY A 9 67.66 -6.04 -18.40
N GLY A 10 66.84 -5.27 -17.68
CA GLY A 10 66.70 -5.35 -16.23
C GLY A 10 65.62 -6.33 -15.76
N THR A 11 65.65 -6.71 -14.48
CA THR A 11 64.56 -7.38 -13.77
C THR A 11 63.31 -6.49 -13.77
N THR A 12 62.17 -7.05 -14.15
CA THR A 12 60.90 -6.32 -14.12
C THR A 12 60.42 -6.21 -12.68
N PRO A 13 60.20 -5.01 -12.12
CA PRO A 13 59.64 -4.86 -10.79
C PRO A 13 58.28 -5.54 -10.70
N THR A 14 58.03 -6.29 -9.64
CA THR A 14 56.69 -6.79 -9.32
C THR A 14 55.94 -5.75 -8.50
N ALA A 15 54.67 -5.52 -8.86
CA ALA A 15 53.76 -4.67 -8.12
C ALA A 15 52.67 -5.54 -7.47
N SER A 16 52.43 -5.33 -6.17
CA SER A 16 51.25 -5.82 -5.48
C SER A 16 50.33 -4.65 -5.14
N TYR A 17 49.02 -4.90 -5.17
CA TYR A 17 48.00 -3.89 -4.87
C TYR A 17 47.14 -4.37 -3.72
N SER A 18 46.83 -3.48 -2.80
CA SER A 18 45.97 -3.76 -1.66
C SER A 18 45.05 -2.58 -1.38
N SER A 19 43.83 -2.87 -0.94
CA SER A 19 42.91 -1.88 -0.37
C SER A 19 42.32 -2.45 0.91
N THR A 20 41.90 -1.57 1.82
CA THR A 20 41.14 -1.95 3.02
C THR A 20 39.66 -2.20 2.72
N ALA A 21 39.19 -1.86 1.52
CA ALA A 21 37.82 -2.11 1.11
C ALA A 21 37.55 -3.62 0.97
N THR A 22 36.35 -4.02 1.40
CA THR A 22 35.81 -5.38 1.27
C THR A 22 34.45 -5.31 0.58
N SER A 23 33.84 -6.46 0.27
CA SER A 23 32.47 -6.51 -0.27
C SER A 23 31.41 -5.95 0.69
N ALA A 24 31.72 -5.79 1.98
CA ALA A 24 30.84 -5.23 3.00
C ALA A 24 31.25 -3.81 3.43
N SER A 25 32.17 -3.17 2.71
CA SER A 25 32.59 -1.80 3.01
C SER A 25 31.46 -0.80 2.78
N ASN A 26 31.38 0.19 3.68
CA ASN A 26 30.45 1.30 3.57
C ASN A 26 30.78 2.17 2.35
N VAL A 27 29.85 3.06 2.01
CA VAL A 27 30.05 4.06 0.96
C VAL A 27 31.15 5.02 1.36
N GLY A 28 32.08 5.28 0.43
CA GLY A 28 33.23 6.13 0.66
C GLY A 28 34.38 5.84 -0.29
N ASP A 29 35.46 6.59 -0.11
CA ASP A 29 36.70 6.43 -0.87
C ASP A 29 37.73 5.64 -0.08
N TYR A 30 38.36 4.69 -0.75
CA TYR A 30 39.35 3.78 -0.20
C TYR A 30 40.63 3.89 -1.02
N SER A 31 41.76 4.05 -0.34
CA SER A 31 43.06 4.05 -1.02
C SER A 31 43.37 2.66 -1.58
N ILE A 32 43.96 2.64 -2.77
CA ILE A 32 44.62 1.47 -3.34
C ILE A 32 46.12 1.70 -3.20
N ASN A 33 46.71 1.02 -2.23
CA ASN A 33 48.14 1.04 -2.01
C ASN A 33 48.82 0.09 -3.00
N ALA A 34 49.77 0.60 -3.76
CA ALA A 34 50.66 -0.20 -4.57
C ALA A 34 51.98 -0.37 -3.81
N ASN A 35 52.46 -1.60 -3.72
CA ASN A 35 53.80 -1.90 -3.22
C ASN A 35 54.62 -2.43 -4.39
N LEU A 36 55.73 -1.78 -4.67
CA LEU A 36 56.66 -2.18 -5.70
C LEU A 36 57.95 -2.67 -5.04
N THR A 37 58.37 -3.87 -5.40
CA THR A 37 59.73 -4.34 -5.09
C THR A 37 60.66 -3.82 -6.19
N ALA A 38 61.43 -2.79 -5.87
CA ALA A 38 62.47 -2.27 -6.74
C ALA A 38 63.76 -3.07 -6.57
N ASP A 39 64.46 -3.31 -7.68
CA ASP A 39 65.87 -3.73 -7.63
C ASP A 39 66.77 -2.53 -7.28
N THR A 40 68.01 -2.77 -6.84
CA THR A 40 68.96 -1.72 -6.38
C THR A 40 69.25 -0.61 -7.38
N ASN A 41 68.92 -0.81 -8.66
CA ASN A 41 69.18 0.13 -9.77
C ASN A 41 68.03 1.13 -10.05
N TYR A 42 66.89 1.03 -9.36
CA TYR A 42 65.72 1.88 -9.63
C TYR A 42 65.24 2.63 -8.38
N SER A 43 65.08 3.95 -8.49
CA SER A 43 64.30 4.74 -7.53
C SER A 43 62.83 4.66 -7.91
N VAL A 44 62.00 4.05 -7.07
CA VAL A 44 60.57 3.90 -7.34
C VAL A 44 59.76 4.99 -6.63
N SER A 45 58.91 5.67 -7.40
CA SER A 45 57.85 6.53 -6.87
C SER A 45 56.51 5.86 -7.10
N VAL A 46 55.66 5.87 -6.08
CA VAL A 46 54.35 5.24 -6.11
C VAL A 46 53.29 6.29 -5.91
N VAL A 47 52.32 6.34 -6.83
CA VAL A 47 51.08 7.10 -6.66
C VAL A 47 49.98 6.12 -6.29
N ALA A 48 49.33 6.35 -5.15
CA ALA A 48 48.20 5.54 -4.72
C ALA A 48 47.01 5.73 -5.68
N GLY A 49 46.32 4.62 -5.97
CA GLY A 49 45.01 4.68 -6.64
C GLY A 49 43.89 4.96 -5.65
N GLN A 50 42.68 5.20 -6.16
CA GLN A 50 41.47 5.35 -5.37
C GLN A 50 40.41 4.35 -5.84
N LEU A 51 39.74 3.70 -4.89
CA LEU A 51 38.53 2.92 -5.09
C LEU A 51 37.36 3.66 -4.44
N THR A 52 36.35 4.02 -5.21
CA THR A 52 35.13 4.65 -4.70
C THR A 52 34.01 3.62 -4.60
N VAL A 53 33.46 3.46 -3.40
CA VAL A 53 32.25 2.68 -3.14
C VAL A 53 31.05 3.63 -3.17
N THR A 54 30.17 3.46 -4.15
CA THR A 54 28.99 4.29 -4.35
C THR A 54 27.76 3.73 -3.62
N LYS A 55 26.76 4.59 -3.35
CA LYS A 55 25.50 4.16 -2.74
C LYS A 55 24.74 3.16 -3.65
N ALA A 56 24.17 2.14 -3.04
CA ALA A 56 23.18 1.27 -3.69
C ALA A 56 21.80 1.96 -3.72
N THR A 57 20.83 1.44 -4.45
CA THR A 57 19.45 2.00 -4.46
C THR A 57 18.56 1.21 -3.51
N LEU A 58 17.80 1.89 -2.66
CA LEU A 58 16.78 1.29 -1.80
C LEU A 58 15.42 1.94 -2.08
N THR A 59 14.45 1.11 -2.48
CA THR A 59 13.12 1.57 -2.87
C THR A 59 12.14 1.37 -1.72
N ALA A 60 11.45 2.44 -1.33
CA ALA A 60 10.37 2.47 -0.36
C ALA A 60 9.02 2.55 -1.08
N THR A 61 8.22 1.49 -0.97
CA THR A 61 6.91 1.38 -1.64
C THR A 61 5.80 1.39 -0.60
N ALA A 62 4.86 2.33 -0.72
CA ALA A 62 3.62 2.27 0.05
C ALA A 62 2.79 1.09 -0.42
N ASN A 63 2.34 0.26 0.51
CA ASN A 63 1.42 -0.82 0.19
C ASN A 63 0.02 -0.25 -0.03
N ASP A 64 -0.67 -0.75 -1.05
CA ASP A 64 -2.06 -0.42 -1.29
C ASP A 64 -2.93 -0.80 -0.09
N ALA A 65 -3.96 -0.01 0.13
CA ALA A 65 -4.89 -0.22 1.23
C ALA A 65 -6.33 0.05 0.78
N SER A 66 -7.28 -0.37 1.60
CA SER A 66 -8.69 -0.09 1.38
C SER A 66 -9.37 0.39 2.64
N LYS A 67 -10.38 1.25 2.48
CA LYS A 67 -11.29 1.66 3.55
C LYS A 67 -12.73 1.67 3.06
N VAL A 68 -13.65 1.73 4.01
CA VAL A 68 -15.07 1.99 3.72
C VAL A 68 -15.32 3.48 3.88
N PHE A 69 -16.19 4.04 3.04
CA PHE A 69 -16.63 5.43 3.15
C PHE A 69 -17.14 5.72 4.58
N GLY A 70 -16.79 6.88 5.13
CA GLY A 70 -17.14 7.24 6.50
C GLY A 70 -16.19 6.73 7.59
N THR A 71 -15.29 5.79 7.30
CA THR A 71 -14.30 5.30 8.31
C THR A 71 -13.01 6.11 8.27
N THR A 72 -12.19 6.02 9.32
CA THR A 72 -10.82 6.55 9.30
C THR A 72 -9.94 5.76 8.34
N ASN A 73 -8.76 6.30 7.99
CA ASN A 73 -7.80 5.56 7.19
C ASN A 73 -7.25 4.38 8.02
N PRO A 74 -7.00 3.22 7.38
CA PRO A 74 -6.33 2.10 8.03
C PRO A 74 -4.87 2.47 8.36
N ALA A 75 -4.20 1.63 9.13
CA ALA A 75 -2.75 1.71 9.26
C ALA A 75 -2.09 1.52 7.90
N LEU A 76 -1.34 2.53 7.45
CA LEU A 76 -0.60 2.49 6.20
C LEU A 76 0.78 1.88 6.45
N SER A 77 1.31 1.15 5.47
CA SER A 77 2.58 0.45 5.61
C SER A 77 3.47 0.69 4.40
N VAL A 78 4.79 0.57 4.61
CA VAL A 78 5.82 0.73 3.59
C VAL A 78 6.67 -0.53 3.55
N SER A 79 6.97 -1.01 2.34
CA SER A 79 7.93 -2.08 2.09
C SER A 79 9.24 -1.51 1.55
N LEU A 80 10.37 -2.06 1.98
CA LEU A 80 11.71 -1.69 1.51
C LEU A 80 12.31 -2.83 0.69
N VAL A 81 12.75 -2.52 -0.53
CA VAL A 81 13.38 -3.49 -1.45
C VAL A 81 14.66 -2.88 -2.03
N GLY A 82 15.71 -3.69 -2.15
CA GLY A 82 16.99 -3.28 -2.71
C GLY A 82 18.18 -3.38 -1.75
N PHE A 83 18.01 -3.97 -0.57
CA PHE A 83 19.14 -4.31 0.29
C PHE A 83 20.12 -5.25 -0.44
N VAL A 84 21.41 -4.99 -0.29
CA VAL A 84 22.49 -5.76 -0.91
C VAL A 84 23.43 -6.30 0.16
N ASN A 85 24.31 -7.23 -0.21
CA ASN A 85 25.36 -7.77 0.69
C ASN A 85 24.84 -8.39 2.00
N GLY A 86 23.58 -8.85 2.02
CA GLY A 86 22.96 -9.41 3.21
C GLY A 86 22.45 -8.37 4.21
N ASP A 87 22.43 -7.09 3.83
CA ASP A 87 21.85 -6.03 4.65
C ASP A 87 20.36 -6.28 4.91
N THR A 88 19.92 -5.83 6.06
CA THR A 88 18.51 -5.78 6.45
C THR A 88 18.19 -4.41 7.02
N ALA A 89 16.91 -4.17 7.29
CA ALA A 89 16.47 -2.95 7.96
C ALA A 89 17.15 -2.73 9.33
N SER A 90 17.55 -3.79 10.04
CA SER A 90 18.19 -3.65 11.36
C SER A 90 19.71 -3.45 11.28
N THR A 91 20.35 -3.85 10.18
CA THR A 91 21.81 -3.74 10.02
C THR A 91 22.22 -2.50 9.22
N THR A 92 21.28 -1.88 8.50
CA THR A 92 21.57 -0.71 7.66
C THR A 92 21.82 0.53 8.53
N ALA A 93 23.05 1.02 8.51
CA ALA A 93 23.44 2.20 9.29
C ALA A 93 22.73 3.47 8.81
N GLY A 94 22.24 4.27 9.77
CA GLY A 94 21.53 5.52 9.49
C GLY A 94 20.15 5.32 8.85
N LEU A 95 19.61 4.09 8.87
CA LEU A 95 18.26 3.83 8.38
C LEU A 95 17.23 4.53 9.27
N THR A 96 16.46 5.43 8.68
CA THR A 96 15.26 5.99 9.30
C THR A 96 14.02 5.48 8.55
N ALA A 97 12.92 5.32 9.27
CA ALA A 97 11.70 4.78 8.70
C ALA A 97 11.13 5.72 7.62
N SER A 98 10.83 5.14 6.45
CA SER A 98 9.98 5.82 5.46
C SER A 98 8.53 5.77 5.94
N THR A 99 7.77 6.83 5.72
CA THR A 99 6.39 6.92 6.20
C THR A 99 5.42 7.02 5.03
N ALA A 100 4.29 6.31 5.15
CA ALA A 100 3.18 6.39 4.20
C ALA A 100 2.08 7.28 4.79
N ASN A 101 1.51 8.15 3.96
CA ASN A 101 0.41 9.02 4.33
C ASN A 101 -0.64 9.09 3.22
N SER A 102 -1.90 9.31 3.60
CA SER A 102 -2.96 9.64 2.66
C SER A 102 -3.76 10.82 3.20
N THR A 103 -4.08 11.78 2.33
CA THR A 103 -4.91 12.94 2.65
C THR A 103 -6.40 12.62 2.68
N ALA A 104 -6.79 11.40 2.31
CA ALA A 104 -8.17 10.95 2.40
C ALA A 104 -8.69 11.05 3.84
N THR A 105 -9.91 11.54 3.99
CA THR A 105 -10.59 11.70 5.29
C THR A 105 -11.79 10.73 5.36
N THR A 106 -12.57 10.81 6.43
CA THR A 106 -13.85 10.08 6.55
C THR A 106 -14.89 10.55 5.51
N SER A 107 -14.75 11.77 4.98
CA SER A 107 -15.68 12.38 4.02
C SER A 107 -15.24 12.28 2.56
N THR A 108 -14.03 11.75 2.29
CA THR A 108 -13.57 11.55 0.90
C THR A 108 -14.51 10.57 0.18
N PRO A 109 -15.06 10.93 -1.00
CA PRO A 109 -15.96 10.06 -1.75
C PRO A 109 -15.35 8.72 -2.14
N VAL A 110 -16.20 7.77 -2.50
CA VAL A 110 -15.78 6.49 -3.08
C VAL A 110 -14.93 6.69 -4.33
N GLY A 111 -13.97 5.78 -4.52
CA GLY A 111 -12.98 5.87 -5.59
C GLY A 111 -11.58 5.59 -5.07
N THR A 112 -10.58 6.28 -5.61
CA THR A 112 -9.18 6.07 -5.27
C THR A 112 -8.53 7.37 -4.78
N SER A 113 -7.65 7.25 -3.79
CA SER A 113 -6.80 8.34 -3.30
C SER A 113 -5.35 7.86 -3.24
N ALA A 114 -4.39 8.78 -3.38
CA ALA A 114 -2.98 8.43 -3.29
C ALA A 114 -2.57 8.10 -1.84
N ILE A 115 -1.65 7.16 -1.71
CA ILE A 115 -0.83 6.94 -0.51
C ILE A 115 0.58 7.39 -0.87
N THR A 116 0.99 8.56 -0.41
CA THR A 116 2.31 9.11 -0.69
C THR A 116 3.34 8.62 0.32
N VAL A 117 4.57 8.38 -0.15
CA VAL A 117 5.69 7.99 0.71
C VAL A 117 6.63 9.16 0.93
N ALA A 118 6.90 9.48 2.20
CA ALA A 118 8.06 10.29 2.56
C ALA A 118 9.27 9.37 2.73
N ALA A 119 10.31 9.61 1.94
CA ALA A 119 11.56 8.85 2.02
C ALA A 119 12.23 9.02 3.38
N GLY A 120 12.69 7.92 3.95
CA GLY A 120 13.64 7.94 5.07
C GLY A 120 15.05 8.30 4.60
N THR A 121 16.04 7.93 5.42
CA THR A 121 17.47 8.09 5.14
C THR A 121 18.17 6.75 5.28
N ALA A 122 19.29 6.56 4.59
CA ALA A 122 20.20 5.43 4.80
C ALA A 122 21.60 5.82 4.33
N ASN A 123 22.64 5.53 5.12
CA ASN A 123 23.98 6.06 4.84
C ASN A 123 24.59 5.47 3.56
N ASN A 124 24.31 4.20 3.29
CA ASN A 124 24.87 3.46 2.15
C ASN A 124 23.90 3.34 0.96
N TYR A 125 22.71 3.93 1.06
CA TYR A 125 21.66 3.77 0.06
C TYR A 125 21.10 5.11 -0.39
N ASN A 126 20.81 5.21 -1.69
CA ASN A 126 20.03 6.27 -2.28
C ASN A 126 18.56 5.85 -2.23
N MET A 127 17.74 6.64 -1.54
CA MET A 127 16.33 6.33 -1.35
C MET A 127 15.52 6.72 -2.58
N THR A 128 14.67 5.81 -3.03
CA THR A 128 13.63 6.06 -4.04
C THR A 128 12.27 5.70 -3.45
N THR A 129 11.20 6.37 -3.90
CA THR A 129 9.85 6.15 -3.38
C THR A 129 8.89 5.75 -4.49
N VAL A 130 7.94 4.90 -4.12
CA VAL A 130 6.81 4.52 -4.97
C VAL A 130 5.53 4.68 -4.15
N ASP A 131 4.63 5.52 -4.65
CA ASP A 131 3.34 5.75 -4.03
C ASP A 131 2.41 4.55 -4.23
N GLY A 132 1.52 4.35 -3.26
CA GLY A 132 0.47 3.33 -3.31
C GLY A 132 -0.91 3.96 -3.54
N VAL A 133 -1.94 3.12 -3.54
CA VAL A 133 -3.33 3.52 -3.76
C VAL A 133 -4.20 3.12 -2.57
N LEU A 134 -4.95 4.09 -2.07
CA LEU A 134 -6.03 3.87 -1.10
C LEU A 134 -7.35 3.76 -1.86
N THR A 135 -7.96 2.57 -1.82
CA THR A 135 -9.29 2.32 -2.41
C THR A 135 -10.39 2.58 -1.38
N ILE A 136 -11.35 3.44 -1.73
CA ILE A 136 -12.48 3.82 -0.88
C ILE A 136 -13.73 3.15 -1.43
N THR A 137 -14.23 2.17 -0.68
CA THR A 137 -15.43 1.40 -1.01
C THR A 137 -16.67 2.01 -0.36
N SER A 138 -17.83 1.80 -0.97
CA SER A 138 -19.10 2.31 -0.46
C SER A 138 -19.50 1.69 0.88
N ALA A 139 -20.14 2.48 1.74
CA ALA A 139 -20.67 2.00 3.02
C ALA A 139 -22.11 1.48 2.87
N PRO A 140 -22.48 0.35 3.49
CA PRO A 140 -23.88 -0.09 3.53
C PRO A 140 -24.71 0.81 4.44
N VAL A 141 -25.90 1.16 3.98
CA VAL A 141 -26.94 1.91 4.72
C VAL A 141 -28.19 1.07 4.73
N ILE A 142 -28.71 0.75 5.92
CA ILE A 142 -29.98 0.05 6.07
C ILE A 142 -31.08 1.10 6.17
N VAL A 143 -32.01 1.09 5.22
CA VAL A 143 -33.20 1.94 5.23
C VAL A 143 -34.39 1.10 5.69
N PRO A 144 -34.94 1.35 6.88
CA PRO A 144 -36.18 0.70 7.30
C PRO A 144 -37.33 1.25 6.46
N VAL A 145 -37.92 0.42 5.60
CA VAL A 145 -39.15 0.77 4.89
C VAL A 145 -40.32 0.39 5.77
N VAL A 146 -41.10 1.40 6.16
CA VAL A 146 -42.40 1.16 6.79
C VAL A 146 -43.38 0.90 5.66
N ILE A 147 -43.79 -0.35 5.50
CA ILE A 147 -44.88 -0.70 4.59
C ILE A 147 -46.17 -0.08 5.18
N PRO A 148 -46.98 0.66 4.40
CA PRO A 148 -48.25 1.17 4.90
C PRO A 148 -49.10 0.01 5.44
N GLU A 149 -49.75 0.23 6.57
CA GLU A 149 -50.58 -0.78 7.24
C GLU A 149 -51.68 -1.26 6.27
N VAL A 150 -51.62 -2.52 5.83
CA VAL A 150 -52.67 -3.11 4.99
C VAL A 150 -53.71 -3.74 5.92
N GLN A 151 -54.95 -3.28 5.81
CA GLN A 151 -56.08 -3.92 6.49
C GLN A 151 -56.61 -5.05 5.62
N ALA A 152 -56.50 -6.29 6.10
CA ALA A 152 -57.24 -7.40 5.54
C ALA A 152 -58.65 -7.42 6.15
N GLU A 153 -59.68 -7.48 5.31
CA GLU A 153 -61.06 -7.67 5.73
C GLU A 153 -61.43 -9.15 5.56
N VAL A 154 -61.71 -9.83 6.69
CA VAL A 154 -62.20 -11.21 6.69
C VAL A 154 -63.69 -11.18 6.98
N PRO A 155 -64.57 -11.67 6.07
CA PRO A 155 -65.99 -11.79 6.36
C PRO A 155 -66.21 -12.80 7.50
N VAL A 156 -66.78 -12.36 8.62
CA VAL A 156 -67.05 -13.25 9.77
C VAL A 156 -68.50 -13.72 9.84
N ASN A 157 -69.40 -13.08 9.09
CA ASN A 157 -70.80 -13.51 9.02
C ASN A 157 -71.42 -13.18 7.65
N PRO A 158 -71.89 -14.21 6.90
CA PRO A 158 -72.48 -14.03 5.57
C PRO A 158 -73.85 -13.34 5.59
N PHE A 159 -74.51 -13.22 6.75
CA PHE A 159 -75.88 -12.69 6.86
C PHE A 159 -75.96 -11.23 7.31
N ASN A 160 -74.85 -10.60 7.73
CA ASN A 160 -74.91 -9.25 8.30
C ASN A 160 -73.74 -8.32 7.93
N ASN A 161 -72.98 -8.63 6.87
CA ASN A 161 -71.86 -7.80 6.38
C ASN A 161 -70.79 -7.47 7.43
N THR A 162 -70.70 -8.21 8.54
CA THR A 162 -69.67 -7.98 9.55
C THR A 162 -68.33 -8.48 9.02
N VAL A 163 -67.36 -7.57 8.97
CA VAL A 163 -65.96 -7.85 8.61
C VAL A 163 -65.08 -7.76 9.85
N GLN A 164 -64.19 -8.73 10.02
CA GLN A 164 -63.09 -8.64 10.97
C GLN A 164 -61.90 -8.01 10.26
N ARG A 165 -61.42 -6.88 10.80
CA ARG A 165 -60.22 -6.20 10.29
C ARG A 165 -59.00 -6.76 11.02
N THR A 166 -58.05 -7.28 10.25
CA THR A 166 -56.74 -7.68 10.78
C THR A 166 -55.67 -6.80 10.16
N THR A 167 -54.89 -6.16 11.03
CA THR A 167 -53.70 -5.40 10.67
C THR A 167 -52.58 -6.37 10.29
N ILE A 168 -52.05 -6.28 9.07
CA ILE A 168 -50.83 -6.98 8.67
C ILE A 168 -49.65 -6.02 8.86
N ARG A 169 -48.70 -6.38 9.72
CA ARG A 169 -47.41 -5.69 9.85
C ARG A 169 -46.33 -6.57 9.25
N GLU A 170 -45.72 -6.12 8.17
CA GLU A 170 -44.51 -6.73 7.64
C GLU A 170 -43.42 -5.64 7.56
N THR A 171 -42.18 -6.02 7.88
CA THR A 171 -41.05 -5.10 7.87
C THR A 171 -40.18 -5.43 6.66
N MET A 172 -40.14 -4.52 5.68
CA MET A 172 -39.23 -4.63 4.55
C MET A 172 -37.93 -3.91 4.89
N VAL A 173 -36.81 -4.62 4.77
CA VAL A 173 -35.46 -4.06 4.98
C VAL A 173 -34.82 -3.85 3.61
N ILE A 174 -34.57 -2.59 3.22
CA ILE A 174 -33.80 -2.27 2.02
C ILE A 174 -32.39 -1.89 2.46
N THR A 175 -31.37 -2.50 1.83
CA THR A 175 -29.98 -2.07 2.00
C THR A 175 -29.58 -1.24 0.79
N CYS A 176 -29.20 0.00 1.03
CA CYS A 176 -28.64 0.92 0.06
C CYS A 176 -27.13 1.11 0.33
N LEU A 177 -26.43 1.77 -0.58
CA LEU A 177 -25.02 2.09 -0.42
C LEU A 177 -24.85 3.62 -0.33
N LYS A 178 -23.88 4.09 0.47
CA LYS A 178 -23.50 5.51 0.55
C LYS A 178 -22.10 5.70 -0.02
N GLY A 179 -22.01 6.60 -0.99
CA GLY A 179 -20.79 6.91 -1.74
C GLY A 179 -20.16 8.26 -1.42
N ASP A 180 -20.93 9.19 -0.85
CA ASP A 180 -20.50 10.57 -0.59
C ASP A 180 -21.35 11.25 0.51
N THR A 181 -21.11 12.55 0.71
CA THR A 181 -21.82 13.39 1.68
C THR A 181 -23.08 14.09 1.13
N SER A 182 -23.45 13.95 -0.15
CA SER A 182 -24.58 14.70 -0.73
C SER A 182 -25.94 14.29 -0.15
N GLY A 183 -25.99 13.12 0.49
CA GLY A 183 -27.22 12.52 1.00
C GLY A 183 -27.85 11.54 0.00
N ASP A 184 -27.34 11.51 -1.24
CA ASP A 184 -27.82 10.60 -2.26
C ASP A 184 -27.36 9.17 -1.97
N LEU A 185 -28.30 8.23 -2.09
CA LEU A 185 -28.01 6.80 -1.99
C LEU A 185 -27.54 6.32 -3.37
N LEU A 186 -26.41 5.60 -3.39
CA LEU A 186 -26.01 4.77 -4.54
C LEU A 186 -27.08 3.68 -4.77
N PRO A 187 -27.18 3.08 -5.98
CA PRO A 187 -28.31 2.22 -6.35
C PRO A 187 -28.64 1.17 -5.27
N CYS A 188 -29.86 1.24 -4.75
CA CYS A 188 -30.36 0.28 -3.78
C CYS A 188 -30.66 -1.06 -4.47
N SER A 189 -30.25 -2.17 -3.86
CA SER A 189 -30.63 -3.51 -4.32
C SER A 189 -31.21 -4.29 -3.14
N GLY A 190 -32.39 -4.85 -3.34
CA GLY A 190 -33.11 -5.62 -2.33
C GLY A 190 -34.21 -6.43 -3.00
N SER A 191 -34.20 -7.75 -2.78
CA SER A 191 -35.29 -8.65 -3.13
C SER A 191 -36.11 -8.92 -1.86
N PRO A 192 -37.45 -8.99 -1.92
CA PRO A 192 -38.24 -9.36 -0.74
C PRO A 192 -37.82 -10.74 -0.22
N SER A 193 -37.68 -10.85 1.10
CA SER A 193 -37.06 -11.99 1.80
C SER A 193 -37.79 -13.33 1.64
N ALA A 194 -39.00 -13.37 1.08
CA ALA A 194 -39.71 -14.58 0.68
C ALA A 194 -40.98 -14.18 -0.10
N PRO A 195 -41.51 -15.04 -1.01
CA PRO A 195 -42.89 -14.91 -1.44
C PRO A 195 -43.80 -15.13 -0.22
N LEU A 196 -44.66 -14.15 0.07
CA LEU A 196 -45.73 -14.28 1.04
C LEU A 196 -46.60 -15.48 0.68
N THR A 197 -46.40 -16.60 1.36
CA THR A 197 -47.33 -17.73 1.33
C THR A 197 -48.24 -17.61 2.54
N MET A 198 -49.22 -16.71 2.46
CA MET A 198 -50.39 -16.79 3.34
C MET A 198 -51.51 -17.54 2.60
N PRO A 199 -52.28 -18.42 3.26
CA PRO A 199 -53.19 -19.34 2.57
C PRO A 199 -54.35 -18.71 1.78
N ASN A 200 -54.47 -17.38 1.65
CA ASN A 200 -55.63 -16.73 1.02
C ASN A 200 -55.42 -15.27 0.52
N ILE A 201 -54.19 -14.74 0.41
CA ILE A 201 -53.98 -13.35 -0.07
C ILE A 201 -52.90 -13.33 -1.15
N VAL A 202 -53.30 -13.02 -2.39
CA VAL A 202 -52.37 -12.80 -3.52
C VAL A 202 -52.18 -11.30 -3.67
N VAL A 203 -51.00 -10.79 -3.29
CA VAL A 203 -50.61 -9.40 -3.56
C VAL A 203 -50.07 -9.34 -4.99
N THR A 204 -50.86 -8.83 -5.93
CA THR A 204 -50.55 -8.87 -7.38
C THR A 204 -49.73 -7.68 -7.90
N LYS A 205 -49.52 -6.61 -7.11
CA LYS A 205 -48.65 -5.50 -7.53
C LYS A 205 -48.18 -4.67 -6.35
N LEU A 206 -46.87 -4.52 -6.23
CA LEU A 206 -46.21 -3.53 -5.39
C LEU A 206 -45.62 -2.50 -6.37
N GLU A 207 -46.22 -1.30 -6.46
CA GLU A 207 -45.61 -0.21 -7.23
C GLU A 207 -44.67 0.57 -6.30
N LEU A 208 -43.44 0.77 -6.77
CA LEU A 208 -42.41 1.63 -6.17
C LEU A 208 -42.59 3.06 -6.65
#